data_AF-A0A2N7JH89-F1
#
_entry.id   AF-A0A2N7JH89-F1
#
_cell.length_a   1.000
_cell.length_b   1.000
_cell.length_c   1.000
_cell.angle_alpha   90.00
_cell.angle_beta   90.00
_cell.angle_gamma   90.00
#
_symmetry.space_group_name_H-M   'P 1'
#
loop_
_entity.id
_entity.type
_entity.pdbx_description
1 polymer ?
#
loop_
_entity_poly.entity_id
_entity_poly.type
_entity_poly.pdbx_seq_one_letter_code
_entity_poly.pdbx_strand_id
1 'polypeptide(L)' 'MRGVNLSNAIAALRFRVRARRSGDADQRAQAELGVKAQEPFCSQVQQALIGNREGMTLSKVTPGWVKQQLASKVTTS' A
#
# COMPACT_ATOMS: atom_id res chain seq x y z
N MET A 1 -11.72 12.09 -9.43
CA MET A 1 -10.92 11.22 -8.53
C MET A 1 -11.18 9.77 -8.90
N ARG A 2 -10.17 9.00 -9.33
CA ARG A 2 -10.34 7.54 -9.51
C ARG A 2 -10.66 6.96 -8.12
N GLY A 3 -11.76 6.20 -8.00
CA GLY A 3 -12.32 5.75 -6.71
C GLY A 3 -11.32 5.03 -5.81
N VAL A 4 -11.60 5.01 -4.51
CA VAL A 4 -10.72 4.44 -3.48
C VAL A 4 -10.71 2.91 -3.62
N ASN A 5 -9.54 2.31 -3.87
CA ASN A 5 -9.39 0.86 -4.03
C ASN A 5 -7.94 0.39 -3.81
N LEU A 6 -7.73 -0.93 -3.71
CA LEU A 6 -6.41 -1.55 -3.49
C LEU A 6 -5.38 -1.20 -4.57
N SER A 7 -5.75 -1.14 -5.85
CA SER A 7 -4.80 -0.80 -6.93
C SER A 7 -4.27 0.62 -6.77
N ASN A 8 -5.16 1.57 -6.47
CA ASN A 8 -4.82 2.96 -6.23
C ASN A 8 -4.03 3.13 -4.93
N ALA A 9 -4.38 2.40 -3.87
CA ALA A 9 -3.62 2.38 -2.62
C ALA A 9 -2.18 1.85 -2.81
N ILE A 10 -1.99 0.77 -3.57
CA ILE A 10 -0.67 0.25 -3.92
C ILE A 10 0.14 1.30 -4.70
N ALA A 11 -0.49 1.97 -5.68
CA ALA A 11 0.17 3.03 -6.45
C ALA A 11 0.56 4.22 -5.55
N ALA A 12 -0.31 4.66 -4.64
CA ALA A 12 -0.03 5.73 -3.70
C ALA A 12 1.14 5.38 -2.75
N LEU A 13 1.17 4.15 -2.24
CA LEU A 13 2.26 3.67 -1.39
C LEU A 13 3.59 3.59 -2.14
N ARG A 14 3.58 3.14 -3.41
CA ARG A 14 4.78 3.17 -4.28
C ARG A 14 5.27 4.59 -4.49
N PHE A 15 4.36 5.53 -4.77
CA PHE A 15 4.71 6.94 -4.94
C PHE A 15 5.32 7.53 -3.67
N ARG A 16 4.77 7.22 -2.49
CA ARG A 16 5.35 7.61 -1.20
C ARG A 16 6.78 7.11 -1.01
N VAL A 17 7.07 5.87 -1.38
CA VAL A 17 8.46 5.35 -1.32
C VAL A 17 9.38 6.11 -2.26
N ARG A 18 8.92 6.46 -3.47
CA ARG A 18 9.69 7.24 -4.43
C ARG A 18 9.94 8.67 -3.93
N ALA A 19 8.90 9.35 -3.44
CA ALA A 19 8.98 10.71 -2.92
C ALA A 19 9.93 10.81 -1.71
N ARG A 20 9.99 9.79 -0.85
CA ARG A 20 10.97 9.73 0.24
C ARG A 20 12.42 9.66 -0.25
N ARG A 21 12.65 9.08 -1.43
CA ARG A 21 14.00 8.96 -2.02
C ARG A 21 14.41 10.16 -2.85
N SER A 22 13.45 10.95 -3.36
CA SER A 22 13.76 12.14 -4.17
C SER A 22 14.24 13.32 -3.33
N GLY A 23 13.89 13.38 -2.05
CA GLY A 23 14.23 14.52 -1.18
C GLY A 23 13.38 15.77 -1.41
N ASP A 24 12.40 15.70 -2.32
CA ASP A 24 11.48 16.79 -2.65
C ASP A 24 10.34 16.86 -1.61
N ALA A 25 10.25 18.00 -0.92
CA ALA A 25 9.27 18.23 0.14
C ALA A 25 7.83 18.27 -0.37
N ASP A 26 7.60 18.82 -1.57
CA ASP A 26 6.28 18.93 -2.17
C ASP A 26 5.79 17.55 -2.64
N GLN A 27 6.67 16.78 -3.28
CA GLN A 27 6.36 15.39 -3.63
C GLN A 27 6.06 14.56 -2.38
N ARG A 28 6.78 14.79 -1.29
CA ARG A 28 6.53 14.09 -0.02
C ARG A 28 5.15 14.46 0.54
N ALA A 29 4.80 15.75 0.58
CA ALA A 29 3.49 16.19 1.03
C ALA A 29 2.35 15.62 0.17
N GLN A 30 2.50 15.67 -1.15
CA GLN A 30 1.53 15.11 -2.09
C GLN A 30 1.37 13.59 -1.91
N ALA A 31 2.47 12.87 -1.66
CA ALA A 31 2.41 11.43 -1.45
C ALA A 31 1.70 11.05 -0.15
N GLU A 32 1.89 11.81 0.94
CA GLU A 32 1.18 11.59 2.20
C GLU A 32 -0.33 11.85 2.03
N LEU A 33 -0.72 12.90 1.30
CA LEU A 33 -2.12 13.16 0.95
C LEU A 33 -2.71 12.04 0.10
N GLY A 34 -1.96 11.54 -0.88
CA GLY A 34 -2.37 10.43 -1.73
C GLY A 34 -2.61 9.14 -0.94
N VAL A 35 -1.75 8.83 0.04
CA VAL A 35 -1.95 7.68 0.93
C VAL A 35 -3.20 7.87 1.81
N LYS A 36 -3.35 9.05 2.43
CA LYS A 36 -4.52 9.35 3.27
C LYS A 36 -5.84 9.26 2.49
N ALA A 37 -5.85 9.71 1.24
CA ALA A 37 -7.03 9.66 0.36
C ALA A 37 -7.42 8.23 -0.06
N GLN A 38 -6.55 7.24 0.14
CA GLN A 38 -6.78 5.85 -0.21
C GLN A 38 -7.03 4.95 1.01
N GLU A 39 -7.20 5.53 2.21
CA GLU A 39 -7.68 4.77 3.35
C GLU A 39 -9.12 4.26 3.12
N PRO A 40 -9.47 3.06 3.63
CA PRO A 40 -8.67 2.16 4.49
C PRO A 40 -7.73 1.20 3.73
N PHE A 41 -7.69 1.27 2.39
CA PHE A 41 -6.95 0.29 1.58
C PHE A 41 -5.44 0.40 1.73
N CYS A 42 -4.90 1.60 2.00
CA CYS A 42 -3.49 1.76 2.34
C CYS A 42 -3.12 0.98 3.61
N SER A 43 -3.94 1.08 4.66
CA SER A 43 -3.79 0.26 5.87
C SER A 43 -3.85 -1.24 5.56
N GLN A 44 -4.79 -1.69 4.73
CA GLN A 44 -4.89 -3.10 4.32
C GLN A 44 -3.62 -3.62 3.61
N VAL A 45 -3.06 -2.85 2.68
CA VAL A 45 -1.82 -3.22 1.98
C VAL A 45 -0.65 -3.32 2.96
N GLN A 46 -0.54 -2.37 3.90
CA GLN A 46 0.51 -2.39 4.92
C GLN A 46 0.36 -3.62 5.84
N GLN A 47 -0.87 -3.93 6.28
CA GLN A 47 -1.16 -5.09 7.11
C GLN A 47 -0.85 -6.42 6.40
N ALA A 48 -1.15 -6.53 5.11
CA ALA A 48 -0.81 -7.73 4.33
C ALA A 48 0.71 -7.95 4.28
N LEU A 49 1.50 -6.87 4.17
CA LEU A 49 2.96 -6.93 4.11
C LEU A 49 3.61 -7.30 5.45
N ILE A 50 2.97 -7.04 6.60
CA ILE A 50 3.51 -7.40 7.92
C ILE A 50 3.64 -8.92 8.04
N GLY A 51 4.85 -9.39 8.34
CA GLY A 51 5.14 -10.82 8.52
C GLY A 51 4.99 -11.65 7.25
N ASN A 52 4.96 -11.04 6.06
CA ASN A 52 4.94 -11.81 4.81
C ASN A 52 6.27 -12.59 4.64
N ARG A 53 6.17 -13.88 4.31
CA ARG A 53 7.32 -14.79 4.15
C ARG A 53 7.70 -15.03 2.68
N GLU A 54 6.88 -14.54 1.76
CA GLU A 54 7.03 -14.74 0.31
C GLU A 54 8.01 -13.73 -0.34
N GLY A 55 8.67 -12.87 0.45
CA GLY A 55 9.54 -11.82 -0.08
C GLY A 55 8.77 -10.77 -0.91
N MET A 56 7.48 -10.61 -0.64
CA MET A 56 6.63 -9.65 -1.32
C MET A 56 6.96 -8.24 -0.87
N THR A 57 7.02 -7.33 -1.84
CA THR A 57 7.33 -5.91 -1.63
C THR A 57 6.32 -5.07 -2.39
N LEU A 58 6.24 -3.77 -2.08
CA LEU A 58 5.31 -2.87 -2.75
C LEU A 58 5.42 -2.91 -4.28
N SER A 59 6.58 -3.20 -4.87
CA SER A 59 6.73 -3.34 -6.33
C SER A 59 6.09 -4.59 -6.92
N LYS A 60 5.91 -5.66 -6.12
CA LYS A 60 5.39 -6.97 -6.55
C LYS A 60 3.97 -7.24 -6.08
N VAL A 61 3.50 -6.59 -5.01
CA VAL A 61 2.14 -6.82 -4.49
C VAL A 61 1.08 -6.47 -5.53
N THR A 62 0.03 -7.30 -5.56
CA THR A 62 -1.18 -7.11 -6.36
C THR A 62 -2.40 -7.03 -5.43
N PRO A 63 -3.52 -6.44 -5.87
CA PRO A 63 -4.76 -6.45 -5.11
C PRO A 63 -5.23 -7.86 -4.71
N GLY A 64 -5.06 -8.84 -5.60
CA GLY A 64 -5.42 -10.24 -5.34
C GLY A 64 -4.59 -10.84 -4.21
N TRP A 65 -3.28 -10.63 -4.24
CA TRP A 65 -2.38 -11.10 -3.17
C TRP A 65 -2.71 -10.45 -1.82
N VAL A 66 -2.99 -9.14 -1.79
CA VAL A 66 -3.36 -8.44 -0.55
C VAL A 66 -4.61 -9.05 0.07
N LYS A 67 -5.65 -9.32 -0.74
CA LYS A 67 -6.88 -9.97 -0.27
C LYS A 67 -6.63 -11.37 0.28
N GLN A 68 -5.86 -12.18 -0.45
CA GLN A 68 -5.50 -13.54 -0.03
C GLN A 68 -4.76 -13.52 1.31
N GLN A 69 -3.75 -12.65 1.42
CA GLN A 69 -2.90 -12.55 2.60
C GLN A 69 -3.68 -12.07 3.85
N LEU A 70 -4.61 -11.13 3.68
CA LEU A 70 -5.48 -10.69 4.78
C LEU A 70 -6.45 -11.80 5.21
N ALA A 71 -7.02 -12.54 4.25
CA ALA A 71 -7.89 -13.67 4.54
C ALA A 71 -7.15 -14.76 5.35
N SER A 72 -5.95 -15.14 4.93
CA SER A 72 -5.12 -16.13 5.64
C SER A 72 -4.79 -15.70 7.08
N LYS A 73 -4.59 -14.40 7.32
CA LYS A 73 -4.33 -13.86 8.67
C LYS A 73 -5.54 -13.99 9.60
N VAL A 74 -6.74 -13.74 9.09
CA VAL A 74 -7.99 -13.90 9.87
C VAL A 74 -8.21 -15.36 10.25
N THR A 75 -7.92 -16.31 9.37
CA THR A 75 -8.11 -17.75 9.64
C THR A 75 -7.10 -18.34 10.63
N THR A 76 -5.95 -17.70 10.83
CA THR A 76 -4.87 -18.19 11.72
C THR A 76 -4.91 -17.56 13.11
N SER A 77 -5.87 -16.65 13.37
CA SER A 77 -6.07 -15.99 14.67
C SER A 77 -7.26 -16.64 15.41
#